data_AF-A0A1C5YT43-F1
#
_entry.id   AF-A0A1C5YT43-F1
#
_cell.length_a   1.000
_cell.length_b   1.000
_cell.length_c   1.000
_cell.angle_alpha   90.00
_cell.angle_beta   90.00
_cell.angle_gamma   90.00
#
_symmetry.space_group_name_H-M   'P 1'
#
loop_
_entity.id
_entity.type
_entity.pdbx_description
1 polymer ?
#
loop_
_entity_poly.entity_id
_entity_poly.type
_entity_poly.pdbx_seq_one_letter_code
_entity_poly.pdbx_strand_id
1 'polypeptide(L)'
;MIKKINVLKILILLLTVVLCVSFIVYINDDIYQVAALSSMGSRGPEVKAIQQELKDRGLYKGSVDGIYGQQTKDAVIKFQKQKGLSADGIAGPQTLKKLGISIGTVPSANETNVNLLARIISAEARGEPYTGQVAVGAVILNRVEHPSFPDTLSGVIYQPGAFTAITDGQFNEPIADSAYSAARDALNGSDPSGGAIYYYNPKKTNNKWIRSRPVIKTIGNHLFCS
;
A
#
# COMPACT_ATOMS: atom_id res chain seq x y z
N MET A 1 18.02 -14.51 56.42
CA MET A 1 18.64 -14.51 55.07
C MET A 1 17.75 -15.17 53.99
N ILE A 2 16.41 -14.96 54.01
CA ILE A 2 15.45 -15.79 53.23
C ILE A 2 14.59 -15.01 52.20
N LYS A 3 14.64 -13.66 52.14
CA LYS A 3 13.78 -12.88 51.21
C LYS A 3 14.32 -12.66 49.79
N LYS A 4 15.64 -12.74 49.54
CA LYS A 4 16.23 -12.37 48.24
C LYS A 4 16.07 -13.42 47.13
N ILE A 5 15.99 -14.71 47.48
CA ILE A 5 15.92 -15.81 46.51
C ILE A 5 14.59 -15.82 45.73
N ASN A 6 13.49 -15.40 46.38
CA ASN A 6 12.17 -15.38 45.74
C ASN A 6 12.03 -14.22 44.73
N VAL A 7 12.63 -13.07 45.03
CA VAL A 7 12.60 -11.90 44.13
C VAL A 7 13.38 -12.18 42.85
N LEU A 8 14.55 -12.83 42.94
CA LEU A 8 15.35 -13.17 41.78
C LEU A 8 14.66 -14.18 40.85
N LYS A 9 13.96 -15.19 41.41
CA LYS A 9 13.18 -16.15 40.61
C LYS A 9 11.99 -15.51 39.90
N ILE A 10 11.31 -14.56 40.55
CA ILE A 10 10.21 -13.79 39.95
C ILE A 10 10.74 -12.91 38.81
N LEU A 11 11.89 -12.26 38.99
CA LEU A 11 12.52 -11.43 37.95
C LEU A 11 12.94 -12.25 36.74
N ILE A 12 13.53 -13.45 36.94
CA ILE A 12 13.89 -14.35 35.85
C ILE A 12 12.65 -14.84 35.10
N LEU A 13 11.58 -15.22 35.83
CA LEU A 13 10.33 -15.65 35.22
C LEU A 13 9.70 -14.53 34.37
N LEU A 14 9.64 -13.31 34.91
CA LEU A 14 9.12 -12.14 34.18
C LEU A 14 9.95 -11.85 32.93
N LEU A 15 11.28 -11.91 33.02
CA LEU A 15 12.16 -11.72 31.87
C LEU A 15 11.93 -12.79 30.80
N THR A 16 11.78 -14.06 31.18
CA THR A 16 11.49 -15.14 30.24
C THR A 16 10.13 -14.99 29.57
N VAL A 17 9.10 -14.55 30.30
CA VAL A 17 7.77 -14.27 29.74
C VAL A 17 7.85 -13.11 28.75
N VAL A 18 8.56 -12.03 29.09
CA VAL A 18 8.79 -10.89 28.18
C VAL A 18 9.50 -11.34 26.91
N LEU A 19 10.59 -12.13 27.04
CA LEU A 19 11.33 -12.64 25.88
C LEU A 19 10.48 -13.58 25.01
N CYS A 20 9.66 -14.46 25.60
CA CYS A 20 8.74 -15.32 24.87
C CYS A 20 7.64 -14.52 24.16
N VAL A 21 7.08 -13.49 24.80
CA VAL A 21 6.07 -12.61 24.19
C VAL A 21 6.69 -11.80 23.05
N SER A 22 7.89 -11.24 23.23
CA SER A 22 8.63 -10.54 22.17
C SER A 22 8.97 -11.47 21.00
N PHE A 23 9.32 -12.73 21.26
CA PHE A 23 9.55 -13.74 20.22
C PHE A 23 8.28 -14.14 19.47
N ILE A 24 7.13 -14.24 20.17
CA ILE A 24 5.81 -14.47 19.54
C ILE A 24 5.39 -13.26 18.69
N VAL A 25 5.60 -12.03 19.16
CA VAL A 25 5.33 -10.82 18.38
C VAL A 25 6.23 -10.75 17.14
N TYR A 26 7.51 -11.10 17.27
CA TYR A 26 8.45 -11.18 16.15
C TYR A 26 8.02 -12.21 15.08
N ILE A 27 7.49 -13.38 15.49
CA ILE A 27 6.94 -14.38 14.55
C ILE A 27 5.66 -13.90 13.86
N ASN A 28 4.83 -13.09 14.54
CA ASN A 28 3.58 -12.59 13.98
C ASN A 28 3.76 -11.40 13.02
N ASP A 29 4.87 -10.64 13.11
CA ASP A 29 5.16 -9.52 12.22
C ASP A 29 5.47 -9.97 10.77
N ASP A 30 5.98 -11.20 10.58
CA ASP A 30 6.26 -11.77 9.24
C ASP A 30 5.00 -12.20 8.46
N ILE A 31 3.80 -12.18 9.07
CA ILE A 31 2.58 -12.79 8.51
C ILE A 31 1.55 -11.78 7.97
N TYR A 32 1.75 -10.47 8.12
CA TYR A 32 0.75 -9.46 7.70
C TYR A 32 1.21 -8.50 6.59
N GLN A 33 1.99 -9.00 5.62
CA GLN A 33 2.11 -8.39 4.30
C GLN A 33 1.03 -9.00 3.40
N VAL A 34 -0.14 -8.37 3.29
CA VAL A 34 -1.15 -8.76 2.29
C VAL A 34 -0.66 -8.27 0.92
N ALA A 35 0.34 -8.95 0.37
CA ALA A 35 0.93 -8.57 -0.91
C ALA A 35 -0.06 -8.80 -2.05
N ALA A 36 0.10 -8.02 -3.12
CA ALA A 36 -0.76 -8.04 -4.29
C ALA A 36 -0.94 -9.45 -4.88
N LEU A 37 -2.15 -9.68 -5.37
CA LEU A 37 -2.59 -10.95 -5.93
C LEU A 37 -2.94 -10.73 -7.40
N SER A 38 -1.98 -10.96 -8.28
CA SER A 38 -2.22 -10.92 -9.72
C SER A 38 -2.75 -12.26 -10.21
N SER A 39 -3.93 -12.26 -10.84
CA SER A 39 -4.61 -13.48 -11.28
C SER A 39 -5.40 -13.24 -12.56
N MET A 40 -6.11 -14.26 -13.04
CA MET A 40 -6.87 -14.16 -14.30
C MET A 40 -7.77 -12.90 -14.32
N GLY A 41 -7.60 -12.07 -15.33
CA GLY A 41 -8.35 -10.82 -15.50
C GLY A 41 -7.68 -9.58 -14.89
N SER A 42 -6.64 -9.72 -14.04
CA SER A 42 -5.83 -8.60 -13.57
C SER A 42 -5.23 -7.83 -14.73
N ARG A 43 -5.08 -6.51 -14.58
CA ARG A 43 -4.49 -5.65 -15.60
C ARG A 43 -3.61 -4.58 -14.96
N GLY A 44 -2.52 -4.22 -15.62
CA GLY A 44 -1.72 -3.07 -15.22
C GLY A 44 -0.21 -3.27 -15.32
N PRO A 45 0.56 -2.30 -14.80
CA PRO A 45 2.02 -2.36 -14.75
C PRO A 45 2.57 -3.56 -13.97
N GLU A 46 1.88 -4.02 -12.92
CA GLU A 46 2.24 -5.27 -12.21
C GLU A 46 2.25 -6.45 -13.18
N VAL A 47 1.15 -6.63 -13.92
CA VAL A 47 1.02 -7.72 -14.87
C VAL A 47 2.09 -7.62 -15.95
N LYS A 48 2.46 -6.40 -16.39
CA LYS A 48 3.59 -6.19 -17.31
C LYS A 48 4.91 -6.64 -16.69
N ALA A 49 5.18 -6.30 -15.44
CA ALA A 49 6.38 -6.74 -14.75
C ALA A 49 6.44 -8.27 -14.63
N ILE A 50 5.33 -8.91 -14.27
CA ILE A 50 5.20 -10.38 -14.21
C ILE A 50 5.45 -10.98 -15.60
N GLN A 51 4.78 -10.48 -16.64
CA GLN A 51 4.93 -10.95 -18.01
C GLN A 51 6.37 -10.78 -18.52
N GLN A 52 7.00 -9.63 -18.25
CA GLN A 52 8.37 -9.33 -18.64
C GLN A 52 9.34 -10.29 -17.97
N GLU A 53 9.27 -10.46 -16.65
CA GLU A 53 10.15 -11.35 -15.91
C GLU A 53 9.98 -12.82 -16.33
N LEU A 54 8.73 -13.26 -16.54
CA LEU A 54 8.46 -14.61 -17.06
C LEU A 54 8.96 -14.78 -18.49
N LYS A 55 8.95 -13.73 -19.31
CA LYS A 55 9.45 -13.74 -20.68
C LYS A 55 10.97 -13.82 -20.72
N ASP A 56 11.65 -13.05 -19.88
CA ASP A 56 13.11 -13.05 -19.75
C ASP A 56 13.63 -14.41 -19.27
N ARG A 57 12.83 -15.14 -18.48
CA ARG A 57 13.10 -16.52 -18.06
C ARG A 57 12.66 -17.59 -19.08
N GLY A 58 12.13 -17.19 -20.23
CA GLY A 58 11.68 -18.08 -21.30
C GLY A 58 10.39 -18.85 -20.99
N LEU A 59 9.65 -18.48 -19.95
CA LEU A 59 8.41 -19.14 -19.50
C LEU A 59 7.16 -18.57 -20.16
N TYR A 60 7.22 -17.32 -20.63
CA TYR A 60 6.13 -16.60 -21.28
C TYR A 60 6.51 -16.21 -22.72
N LYS A 61 5.66 -16.54 -23.70
CA LYS A 61 5.87 -16.26 -25.13
C LYS A 61 4.96 -15.17 -25.69
N GLY A 62 4.01 -14.68 -24.88
CA GLY A 62 3.04 -13.67 -25.29
C GLY A 62 3.61 -12.24 -25.33
N SER A 63 2.72 -11.30 -25.61
CA SER A 63 2.96 -9.85 -25.51
C SER A 63 2.99 -9.40 -24.05
N VAL A 64 3.87 -8.45 -23.73
CA VAL A 64 3.86 -7.77 -22.42
C VAL A 64 2.82 -6.65 -22.46
N ASP A 65 1.55 -7.04 -22.55
CA ASP A 65 0.40 -6.14 -22.72
C ASP A 65 -0.18 -5.65 -21.40
N GLY A 66 0.22 -6.26 -20.28
CA GLY A 66 -0.31 -5.96 -18.96
C GLY A 66 -1.69 -6.54 -18.72
N ILE A 67 -2.10 -7.59 -19.44
CA ILE A 67 -3.36 -8.31 -19.23
C ILE A 67 -3.06 -9.73 -18.78
N TYR A 68 -3.56 -10.09 -17.60
CA TYR A 68 -3.33 -11.40 -17.02
C TYR A 68 -4.34 -12.39 -17.63
N GLY A 69 -4.06 -12.81 -18.85
CA GLY A 69 -4.84 -13.81 -19.59
C GLY A 69 -4.34 -15.24 -19.37
N GLN A 70 -4.91 -16.18 -20.14
CA GLN A 70 -4.57 -17.59 -20.06
C GLN A 70 -3.07 -17.86 -20.22
N GLN A 71 -2.41 -17.19 -21.17
CA GLN A 71 -0.97 -17.37 -21.40
C GLN A 71 -0.12 -16.93 -20.20
N THR A 72 -0.50 -15.84 -19.52
CA THR A 72 0.19 -15.35 -18.31
C THR A 72 -0.01 -16.33 -17.16
N LYS A 73 -1.24 -16.81 -16.96
CA LYS A 73 -1.57 -17.84 -15.96
C LYS A 73 -0.73 -19.10 -16.17
N ASP A 74 -0.66 -19.60 -17.39
CA ASP A 74 0.11 -20.82 -17.71
C ASP A 74 1.61 -20.63 -17.45
N ALA A 75 2.15 -19.45 -17.75
CA ALA A 75 3.54 -19.11 -17.47
C ALA A 75 3.82 -19.03 -15.95
N VAL A 76 2.89 -18.46 -15.17
CA VAL A 76 2.99 -18.44 -13.70
C VAL A 76 2.92 -19.86 -13.13
N ILE A 77 2.03 -20.72 -13.61
CA ILE A 77 1.96 -22.14 -13.19
C ILE A 77 3.31 -22.83 -13.45
N LYS A 78 3.91 -22.62 -14.63
CA LYS A 78 5.23 -23.20 -14.94
C LYS A 78 6.30 -22.70 -13.98
N PHE A 79 6.33 -21.40 -13.73
CA PHE A 79 7.27 -20.79 -12.80
C PHE A 79 7.10 -21.34 -11.38
N GLN A 80 5.86 -21.41 -10.88
CA GLN A 80 5.54 -21.95 -9.57
C GLN A 80 6.02 -23.39 -9.42
N LYS A 81 5.76 -24.25 -10.42
CA LYS A 81 6.29 -25.62 -10.46
C LYS A 81 7.82 -25.67 -10.41
N GLN A 82 8.50 -24.81 -11.18
CA GLN A 82 9.98 -24.74 -11.18
C GLN A 82 10.55 -24.27 -9.84
N LYS A 83 9.80 -23.51 -9.05
CA LYS A 83 10.24 -22.96 -7.76
C LYS A 83 9.71 -23.73 -6.54
N GLY A 84 9.00 -24.83 -6.74
CA GLY A 84 8.42 -25.63 -5.66
C GLY A 84 7.30 -24.91 -4.90
N LEU A 85 6.55 -24.03 -5.58
CA LEU A 85 5.40 -23.32 -5.03
C LEU A 85 4.09 -24.06 -5.38
N SER A 86 2.99 -23.67 -4.71
CA SER A 86 1.63 -24.01 -5.16
C SER A 86 1.45 -23.54 -6.60
N ALA A 87 1.03 -24.44 -7.49
CA ALA A 87 0.92 -24.18 -8.93
C ALA A 87 -0.51 -23.77 -9.34
N ASP A 88 -1.08 -22.82 -8.61
CA ASP A 88 -2.45 -22.30 -8.78
C ASP A 88 -2.60 -21.28 -9.91
N GLY A 89 -1.47 -20.79 -10.45
CA GLY A 89 -1.45 -19.78 -11.50
C GLY A 89 -1.79 -18.38 -11.01
N ILE A 90 -1.65 -18.14 -9.70
CA ILE A 90 -1.83 -16.85 -9.05
C ILE A 90 -0.46 -16.31 -8.66
N ALA A 91 -0.14 -15.11 -9.15
CA ALA A 91 1.05 -14.38 -8.75
C ALA A 91 0.80 -13.67 -7.41
N GLY A 92 0.73 -14.45 -6.32
CA GLY A 92 0.68 -13.94 -4.96
C GLY A 92 2.07 -13.66 -4.37
N PRO A 93 2.16 -13.26 -3.08
CA PRO A 93 3.38 -12.78 -2.43
C PRO A 93 4.62 -13.67 -2.65
N GLN A 94 4.47 -14.99 -2.47
CA GLN A 94 5.58 -15.94 -2.61
C GLN A 94 6.05 -16.07 -4.06
N THR A 95 5.11 -16.04 -5.01
CA THR A 95 5.40 -16.06 -6.45
C THR A 95 6.15 -14.80 -6.85
N LEU A 96 5.65 -13.63 -6.45
CA LEU A 96 6.24 -12.32 -6.76
C LEU A 96 7.64 -12.17 -6.17
N LYS A 97 7.82 -12.53 -4.89
CA LYS A 97 9.14 -12.56 -4.23
C LYS A 97 10.14 -13.44 -4.98
N LYS A 98 9.73 -14.62 -5.45
CA LYS A 98 10.60 -15.52 -6.23
C LYS A 98 10.88 -14.99 -7.63
N LEU A 99 9.96 -14.22 -8.22
CA LEU A 99 10.18 -13.51 -9.47
C LEU A 99 11.14 -12.32 -9.28
N GLY A 100 11.46 -11.92 -8.04
CA GLY A 100 12.24 -10.70 -7.77
C GLY A 100 11.40 -9.43 -7.96
N ILE A 101 10.08 -9.59 -8.05
CA ILE A 101 9.12 -8.51 -8.18
C ILE A 101 8.63 -8.18 -6.78
N SER A 102 8.90 -6.96 -6.34
CA SER A 102 8.23 -6.39 -5.18
C SER A 102 6.95 -5.73 -5.68
N ILE A 103 5.78 -6.18 -5.23
CA ILE A 103 4.48 -5.52 -5.50
C ILE A 103 3.85 -5.17 -4.15
N GLY A 104 3.24 -3.98 -4.09
CA GLY A 104 3.08 -3.21 -2.85
C GLY A 104 4.20 -2.16 -2.69
N THR A 105 5.02 -1.93 -3.71
CA THR A 105 5.95 -0.80 -3.69
C THR A 105 5.18 0.46 -4.03
N VAL A 106 5.10 1.37 -3.05
CA VAL A 106 5.03 2.81 -3.30
C VAL A 106 5.72 3.13 -4.64
N PRO A 107 5.03 3.75 -5.60
CA PRO A 107 5.62 4.09 -6.88
C PRO A 107 6.94 4.83 -6.65
N SER A 108 7.98 4.52 -7.44
CA SER A 108 9.24 5.25 -7.35
C SER A 108 8.98 6.77 -7.43
N ALA A 109 9.66 7.55 -6.60
CA ALA A 109 9.58 9.01 -6.54
C ALA A 109 10.22 9.70 -7.77
N ASN A 110 9.92 9.22 -8.97
CA ASN A 110 10.25 9.89 -10.21
C ASN A 110 9.32 11.09 -10.46
N GLU A 111 9.74 11.97 -11.36
CA GLU A 111 9.06 13.23 -11.65
C GLU A 111 7.58 13.03 -12.04
N THR A 112 7.25 11.99 -12.81
CA THR A 112 5.87 11.71 -13.23
C THR A 112 4.97 11.37 -12.03
N ASN A 113 5.42 10.46 -11.16
CA ASN A 113 4.66 10.03 -9.99
C ASN A 113 4.54 11.15 -8.96
N VAL A 114 5.62 11.91 -8.77
CA VAL A 114 5.63 13.10 -7.90
C VAL A 114 4.64 14.14 -8.42
N ASN A 115 4.64 14.45 -9.72
CA ASN A 115 3.70 15.39 -10.32
C ASN A 115 2.25 14.95 -10.15
N LEU A 116 1.95 13.67 -10.43
CA LEU A 116 0.59 13.13 -10.32
C LEU A 116 0.09 13.15 -8.87
N LEU A 117 0.92 12.68 -7.93
CA LEU A 117 0.57 12.67 -6.50
C LEU A 117 0.48 14.09 -5.92
N ALA A 118 1.40 14.99 -6.29
CA ALA A 118 1.37 16.39 -5.85
C ALA A 118 0.12 17.12 -6.33
N ARG A 119 -0.31 16.85 -7.57
CA ARG A 119 -1.52 17.45 -8.14
C ARG A 119 -2.76 17.10 -7.33
N ILE A 120 -2.93 15.81 -6.98
CA ILE A 120 -4.08 15.39 -6.18
C ILE A 120 -3.98 15.85 -4.73
N ILE A 121 -2.80 15.80 -4.10
CA ILE A 121 -2.58 16.36 -2.76
C ILE A 121 -2.93 17.86 -2.74
N SER A 122 -2.51 18.60 -3.77
CA SER A 122 -2.78 20.03 -3.87
C SER A 122 -4.26 20.38 -4.05
N ALA A 123 -5.08 19.44 -4.51
CA ALA A 123 -6.52 19.64 -4.62
C ALA A 123 -7.25 19.20 -3.34
N GLU A 124 -6.85 18.07 -2.76
CA GLU A 124 -7.52 17.47 -1.60
C GLU A 124 -7.13 18.12 -0.26
N ALA A 125 -5.91 18.65 -0.17
CA ALA A 125 -5.33 19.15 1.07
C ALA A 125 -4.82 20.60 0.95
N ARG A 126 -5.35 21.38 0.01
CA ARG A 126 -5.01 22.81 -0.11
C ARG A 126 -5.38 23.56 1.17
N GLY A 127 -4.41 24.26 1.76
CA GLY A 127 -4.61 24.99 3.01
C GLY A 127 -4.60 24.14 4.28
N GLU A 128 -4.42 22.82 4.15
CA GLU A 128 -4.13 21.95 5.30
C GLU A 128 -2.68 22.12 5.76
N PRO A 129 -2.37 21.85 7.05
CA PRO A 129 -0.98 21.81 7.52
C PRO A 129 -0.17 20.81 6.70
N TYR A 130 1.14 21.02 6.58
CA TYR A 130 2.03 20.15 5.79
C TYR A 130 1.87 18.67 6.13
N THR A 131 1.80 18.32 7.42
CA THR A 131 1.55 16.95 7.88
C THR A 131 0.25 16.36 7.34
N GLY A 132 -0.80 17.17 7.15
CA GLY A 132 -2.06 16.75 6.56
C GLY A 132 -1.94 16.51 5.05
N GLN A 133 -1.12 17.29 4.35
CA GLN A 133 -0.81 17.07 2.93
C GLN A 133 -0.06 15.74 2.73
N VAL A 134 0.95 15.48 3.56
CA VAL A 134 1.67 14.19 3.56
C VAL A 134 0.72 13.04 3.90
N ALA A 135 -0.18 13.21 4.87
CA ALA A 135 -1.15 12.19 5.26
C ALA A 135 -2.11 11.82 4.12
N VAL A 136 -2.60 12.79 3.34
CA VAL A 136 -3.44 12.51 2.16
C VAL A 136 -2.64 11.73 1.11
N GLY A 137 -1.38 12.12 0.88
CA GLY A 137 -0.47 11.37 0.00
C GLY A 137 -0.29 9.92 0.45
N ALA A 138 -0.06 9.71 1.74
CA ALA A 138 0.10 8.39 2.33
C ALA A 138 -1.18 7.54 2.20
N VAL A 139 -2.38 8.10 2.41
CA VAL A 139 -3.63 7.36 2.19
C VAL A 139 -3.74 6.85 0.75
N ILE A 140 -3.35 7.65 -0.24
CA ILE A 140 -3.37 7.23 -1.64
C ILE A 140 -2.42 6.05 -1.85
N LEU A 141 -1.23 6.08 -1.24
CA LEU A 141 -0.25 4.99 -1.33
C LEU A 141 -0.72 3.74 -0.57
N ASN A 142 -1.31 3.91 0.61
CA ASN A 142 -1.94 2.82 1.37
C ASN A 142 -3.04 2.15 0.55
N ARG A 143 -3.80 2.91 -0.25
CA ARG A 143 -4.77 2.34 -1.20
C ARG A 143 -4.10 1.55 -2.31
N VAL A 144 -2.99 2.04 -2.89
CA VAL A 144 -2.21 1.28 -3.89
C VAL A 144 -1.78 -0.08 -3.33
N GLU A 145 -1.47 -0.15 -2.04
CA GLU A 145 -1.06 -1.37 -1.35
C GLU A 145 -2.24 -2.21 -0.84
N HIS A 146 -3.46 -1.66 -0.79
CA HIS A 146 -4.60 -2.31 -0.15
C HIS A 146 -5.48 -3.08 -1.16
N PRO A 147 -5.83 -4.35 -0.90
CA PRO A 147 -6.47 -5.25 -1.87
C PRO A 147 -7.88 -4.83 -2.32
N SER A 148 -8.51 -3.89 -1.62
CA SER A 148 -9.84 -3.34 -1.99
C SER A 148 -9.79 -2.17 -2.97
N PHE A 149 -8.61 -1.75 -3.41
CA PHE A 149 -8.42 -0.62 -4.32
C PHE A 149 -7.57 -1.02 -5.53
N PRO A 150 -7.52 -0.17 -6.59
CA PRO A 150 -6.59 -0.36 -7.68
C PRO A 150 -5.13 -0.36 -7.21
N ASP A 151 -4.29 -1.15 -7.86
CA ASP A 151 -2.89 -1.42 -7.53
C ASP A 151 -1.89 -0.43 -8.17
N THR A 152 -2.38 0.72 -8.66
CA THR A 152 -1.54 1.76 -9.28
C THR A 152 -1.94 3.13 -8.77
N LEU A 153 -0.97 4.05 -8.68
CA LEU A 153 -1.21 5.45 -8.31
C LEU A 153 -2.29 6.09 -9.17
N SER A 154 -2.19 5.92 -10.50
CA SER A 154 -3.19 6.39 -11.45
C SER A 154 -4.54 5.70 -11.23
N GLY A 155 -4.57 4.40 -10.98
CA GLY A 155 -5.81 3.65 -10.74
C GLY A 155 -6.54 4.15 -9.51
N VAL A 156 -5.83 4.38 -8.40
CA VAL A 156 -6.40 4.93 -7.17
C VAL A 156 -6.90 6.35 -7.39
N ILE A 157 -6.10 7.21 -8.03
CA ILE A 157 -6.47 8.61 -8.26
C ILE A 157 -7.69 8.70 -9.18
N TYR A 158 -7.70 8.01 -10.32
CA TYR A 158 -8.82 8.10 -11.27
C TYR A 158 -9.99 7.16 -10.96
N GLN A 159 -10.01 6.50 -9.80
CA GLN A 159 -11.14 5.67 -9.40
C GLN A 159 -12.42 6.53 -9.31
N PRO A 160 -13.54 6.13 -9.97
CA PRO A 160 -14.76 6.92 -9.99
C PRO A 160 -15.25 7.28 -8.57
N GLY A 161 -15.40 8.58 -8.30
CA GLY A 161 -15.88 9.08 -7.02
C GLY A 161 -14.87 9.08 -5.87
N ALA A 162 -13.61 8.69 -6.10
CA ALA A 162 -12.57 8.72 -5.07
C ALA A 162 -12.08 10.14 -4.74
N PHE A 163 -12.03 11.01 -5.76
CA PHE A 163 -11.56 12.39 -5.65
C PHE A 163 -12.41 13.31 -6.52
N THR A 164 -13.18 14.20 -5.89
CA THR A 164 -14.05 15.15 -6.62
C THR A 164 -13.24 16.17 -7.42
N ALA A 165 -12.02 16.45 -6.95
CA ALA A 165 -11.01 17.32 -7.56
C ALA A 165 -10.74 17.04 -9.06
N ILE A 166 -10.92 15.79 -9.48
CA ILE A 166 -10.68 15.36 -10.87
C ILE A 166 -11.81 15.85 -11.78
N THR A 167 -13.03 15.92 -11.27
CA THR A 167 -14.23 16.27 -12.03
C THR A 167 -14.62 17.74 -11.92
N ASP A 168 -14.16 18.45 -10.89
CA ASP A 168 -14.52 19.85 -10.63
C ASP A 168 -13.51 20.88 -11.21
N GLY A 169 -12.47 20.40 -11.90
CA GLY A 169 -11.47 21.23 -12.57
C GLY A 169 -10.29 21.64 -11.69
N GLN A 170 -10.33 21.42 -10.36
CA GLN A 170 -9.21 21.78 -9.48
C GLN A 170 -7.93 21.00 -9.80
N PHE A 171 -8.06 19.84 -10.42
CA PHE A 171 -6.92 19.07 -10.93
C PHE A 171 -6.07 19.86 -11.95
N ASN A 172 -6.62 20.87 -12.64
CA ASN A 172 -5.89 21.66 -13.63
C ASN A 172 -5.29 22.96 -13.07
N GLU A 173 -5.55 23.29 -11.81
CA GLU A 173 -5.00 24.47 -11.14
C GLU A 173 -3.49 24.37 -10.90
N PRO A 174 -2.79 25.50 -10.69
CA PRO A 174 -1.40 25.49 -10.25
C PRO A 174 -1.22 24.65 -8.98
N ILE A 175 -0.23 23.77 -9.01
CA ILE A 175 0.13 22.88 -7.91
C ILE A 175 0.90 23.71 -6.88
N ALA A 176 0.52 23.63 -5.61
CA ALA A 176 1.27 24.28 -4.53
C ALA A 176 2.65 23.63 -4.34
N ASP A 177 3.69 24.44 -4.13
CA ASP A 177 5.06 23.94 -3.89
C ASP A 177 5.14 22.94 -2.73
N SER A 178 4.34 23.17 -1.68
CA SER A 178 4.25 22.26 -0.54
C SER A 178 3.73 20.88 -0.92
N ALA A 179 2.87 20.77 -1.94
CA ALA A 179 2.31 19.50 -2.38
C ALA A 179 3.35 18.63 -3.09
N TYR A 180 4.32 19.23 -3.79
CA TYR A 180 5.45 18.49 -4.36
C TYR A 180 6.34 17.87 -3.28
N SER A 181 6.63 18.63 -2.23
CA SER A 181 7.40 18.15 -1.08
C SER A 181 6.63 17.06 -0.34
N ALA A 182 5.34 17.26 -0.11
CA ALA A 182 4.48 16.26 0.54
C ALA A 182 4.36 14.97 -0.26
N ALA A 183 4.25 15.06 -1.59
CA ALA A 183 4.25 13.89 -2.47
C ALA A 183 5.57 13.12 -2.38
N ARG A 184 6.72 13.81 -2.39
CA ARG A 184 8.03 13.17 -2.22
C ARG A 184 8.15 12.47 -0.88
N ASP A 185 7.74 13.11 0.21
CA ASP A 185 7.81 12.52 1.55
C ASP A 185 6.93 11.27 1.66
N ALA A 186 5.71 11.32 1.13
CA ALA A 186 4.82 10.16 1.08
C ALA A 186 5.42 9.03 0.22
N LEU A 187 5.94 9.35 -0.98
CA LEU A 187 6.59 8.37 -1.87
C LEU A 187 7.88 7.77 -1.28
N ASN A 188 8.50 8.47 -0.33
CA ASN A 188 9.65 7.99 0.43
C ASN A 188 9.25 7.24 1.72
N GLY A 189 7.96 6.97 1.93
CA GLY A 189 7.43 6.12 3.00
C GLY A 189 6.93 6.86 4.25
N SER A 190 6.85 8.20 4.24
CA SER A 190 6.27 8.93 5.37
C SER A 190 4.75 8.79 5.42
N ASP A 191 4.23 8.07 6.43
CA ASP A 191 2.79 7.97 6.68
C ASP A 191 2.37 8.54 8.06
N PRO A 192 2.06 9.84 8.15
CA PRO A 192 1.53 10.43 9.38
C PRO A 192 0.06 10.08 9.67
N SER A 193 -0.67 9.48 8.70
CA SER A 193 -2.06 9.06 8.86
C SER A 193 -2.21 7.83 9.74
N GLY A 194 -1.16 7.01 9.84
CA GLY A 194 -1.11 5.78 10.64
C GLY A 194 -1.75 4.59 9.95
N GLY A 195 -1.54 4.42 8.65
CA GLY A 195 -2.10 3.32 7.86
C GLY A 195 -3.54 3.56 7.39
N ALA A 196 -4.01 4.81 7.36
CA ALA A 196 -5.37 5.10 6.96
C ALA A 196 -5.57 4.82 5.46
N ILE A 197 -6.74 4.29 5.11
CA ILE A 197 -7.19 4.08 3.71
C ILE A 197 -8.37 4.99 3.34
N TYR A 198 -8.90 5.73 4.32
CA TYR A 198 -9.95 6.72 4.13
C TYR A 198 -9.62 8.01 4.87
N TYR A 199 -10.16 9.12 4.39
CA TYR A 199 -10.23 10.37 5.16
C TYR A 199 -11.48 11.15 4.79
N TYR A 200 -11.92 12.06 5.66
CA TYR A 200 -12.98 13.00 5.35
C TYR A 200 -12.88 14.27 6.20
N ASN A 201 -13.44 15.36 5.67
CA ASN A 201 -13.64 16.59 6.43
C ASN A 201 -15.06 16.59 7.03
N PRO A 202 -15.23 16.54 8.36
CA PRO A 202 -16.53 16.41 9.00
C PRO A 202 -17.41 17.66 8.83
N LYS A 203 -16.83 18.79 8.41
CA LYS A 203 -17.55 20.03 8.07
C LYS A 203 -18.08 20.03 6.64
N LYS A 204 -17.51 19.21 5.74
CA LYS A 204 -17.87 19.16 4.32
C LYS A 204 -18.76 17.98 3.94
N THR A 205 -18.81 16.91 4.76
CA THR A 205 -19.64 15.74 4.46
C THR A 205 -20.42 15.20 5.65
N ASN A 206 -21.68 14.87 5.38
CA ASN A 206 -22.60 14.18 6.29
C ASN A 206 -22.84 12.72 5.87
N ASN A 207 -22.03 12.18 4.94
CA ASN A 207 -22.17 10.80 4.50
C ASN A 207 -22.05 9.83 5.69
N LYS A 208 -23.10 9.04 5.94
CA LYS A 208 -23.17 8.16 7.12
C LYS A 208 -22.12 7.05 7.10
N TRP A 209 -21.80 6.52 5.92
CA TRP A 209 -20.85 5.42 5.77
C TRP A 209 -19.41 5.83 6.10
N ILE A 210 -18.94 6.98 5.57
CA ILE A 210 -17.57 7.43 5.88
C ILE A 210 -17.42 7.80 7.36
N ARG A 211 -18.49 8.34 7.97
CA ARG A 211 -18.53 8.70 9.38
C ARG A 211 -18.65 7.51 10.32
N SER A 212 -18.97 6.33 9.81
CA SER A 212 -18.98 5.09 10.59
C SER A 212 -17.63 4.36 10.57
N ARG A 213 -16.65 4.83 9.77
CA ARG A 213 -15.32 4.23 9.74
C ARG A 213 -14.57 4.51 11.05
N PRO A 214 -13.80 3.55 11.61
CA PRO A 214 -12.99 3.79 12.80
C PRO A 214 -11.94 4.87 12.53
N VAL A 215 -11.96 5.93 13.34
CA VAL A 215 -11.02 7.04 13.23
C VAL A 215 -9.69 6.62 13.85
N ILE A 216 -8.62 6.74 13.08
CA ILE A 216 -7.24 6.52 13.51
C ILE A 216 -6.66 7.82 14.07
N LYS A 217 -6.84 8.92 13.33
CA LYS A 217 -6.21 10.21 13.67
C LYS A 217 -6.98 11.39 13.11
N THR A 218 -6.76 12.57 13.69
CA THR A 218 -7.20 13.84 13.14
C THR A 218 -5.98 14.70 12.86
N ILE A 219 -5.86 15.22 11.62
CA ILE A 219 -4.78 16.11 11.20
C ILE A 219 -5.41 17.25 10.41
N GLY A 220 -5.23 18.48 10.87
CA GLY A 220 -5.91 19.64 10.31
C GLY A 220 -7.42 19.49 10.39
N ASN A 221 -8.11 19.64 9.26
CA ASN A 221 -9.57 19.48 9.17
C ASN A 221 -10.01 18.05 8.79
N HIS A 222 -9.07 17.11 8.61
CA HIS A 222 -9.38 15.75 8.19
C HIS A 222 -9.33 14.73 9.34
N LEU A 223 -10.31 13.84 9.35
CA LEU A 223 -10.28 12.59 10.11
C LEU A 223 -9.82 11.47 9.17
N PHE A 224 -8.77 10.77 9.57
CA PHE A 224 -8.15 9.64 8.87
C PHE A 224 -8.64 8.34 9.49
N CYS A 225 -9.07 7.38 8.67
CA CYS A 225 -9.81 6.20 9.11
C CYS A 225 -9.32 4.92 8.42
N SER A 226 -9.47 3.80 9.13
CA SER A 226 -9.33 2.43 8.59
C SER A 226 -10.57 2.02 7.82
#